data_AF-A0AAC9QND1-F1
#
_entry.id   AF-A0AAC9QND1-F1
#
_cell.length_a   1.000
_cell.length_b   1.000
_cell.length_c   1.000
_cell.angle_alpha   90.00
_cell.angle_beta   90.00
_cell.angle_gamma   90.00
#
_symmetry.space_group_name_H-M   'P 1'
#
loop_
_entity.id
_entity.type
_entity.pdbx_description
1 polymer ?
#
loop_
_entity_poly.entity_id
_entity_poly.type
_entity_poly.pdbx_seq_one_letter_code
_entity_poly.pdbx_strand_id
1 'polypeptide(L)'
;MPNIISKHIYYIAFALLLSMFAVLTPAYANSAAAGMGNLDTVLRNIVTMMTGTTAKLIATICVAAVGIGWMYGVIDLRKAAYCVLGIGIVFGASALVTLLMGSSS
;
A
#
# COMPACT_ATOMS: atom_id res chain seq x y z
N MET A 1 -15.30 -19.37 -23.03
CA MET A 1 -16.02 -18.57 -22.02
C MET A 1 -15.34 -18.77 -20.67
N PRO A 2 -14.41 -17.90 -20.24
CA PRO A 2 -13.82 -18.03 -18.92
C PRO A 2 -14.89 -17.70 -17.87
N ASN A 3 -15.19 -18.67 -17.02
CA ASN A 3 -16.26 -18.59 -16.02
C ASN A 3 -16.05 -17.38 -15.10
N ILE A 4 -17.00 -16.46 -15.09
CA ILE A 4 -17.04 -15.27 -14.22
C ILE A 4 -16.76 -15.60 -12.75
N ILE A 5 -17.13 -16.80 -12.31
CA ILE A 5 -16.90 -17.35 -10.97
C ILE A 5 -15.40 -17.46 -10.63
N SER A 6 -14.58 -17.92 -11.58
CA SER A 6 -13.12 -18.02 -11.39
C SER A 6 -12.49 -16.63 -11.25
N LYS A 7 -12.97 -15.64 -12.00
CA LYS A 7 -12.46 -14.27 -11.89
C LYS A 7 -12.72 -13.66 -10.50
N HIS A 8 -13.91 -13.87 -9.95
CA HIS A 8 -14.26 -13.39 -8.60
C HIS A 8 -13.49 -14.11 -7.49
N ILE A 9 -13.17 -15.39 -7.65
CA ILE A 9 -12.40 -16.13 -6.64
C ILE A 9 -10.99 -15.57 -6.47
N TYR A 10 -10.33 -15.14 -7.56
CA TYR A 10 -9.01 -14.52 -7.49
C TYR A 10 -9.06 -13.16 -6.78
N TYR A 11 -10.10 -12.34 -7.04
CA TYR A 11 -10.26 -11.05 -6.35
C TYR A 11 -10.54 -11.21 -4.86
N ILE A 12 -11.35 -12.20 -4.48
CA ILE A 12 -11.68 -12.49 -3.08
C ILE A 12 -10.45 -13.06 -2.35
N ALA A 13 -9.72 -13.98 -2.96
CA ALA A 13 -8.51 -14.56 -2.38
C ALA A 13 -7.43 -13.48 -2.17
N PHE A 14 -7.23 -12.58 -3.14
CA PHE A 14 -6.30 -11.47 -3.01
C PHE A 14 -6.71 -10.50 -1.89
N ALA A 15 -8.00 -10.16 -1.79
CA ALA A 15 -8.51 -9.28 -0.72
C ALA A 15 -8.37 -9.90 0.68
N LEU A 16 -8.58 -11.22 0.81
CA LEU A 16 -8.41 -11.95 2.06
C LEU A 16 -6.94 -12.04 2.47
N LEU A 17 -6.04 -12.26 1.52
CA LEU A 17 -4.61 -12.31 1.78
C LEU A 17 -4.08 -10.93 2.17
N LEU A 18 -4.58 -9.88 1.52
CA LEU A 18 -4.26 -8.49 1.85
C LEU A 18 -4.78 -8.08 3.24
N SER A 19 -5.97 -8.55 3.65
CA SER A 19 -6.52 -8.27 4.98
C SER A 19 -5.76 -9.00 6.09
N MET A 20 -5.37 -10.27 5.89
CA MET A 20 -4.48 -10.99 6.82
C MET A 20 -3.13 -10.28 6.95
N PHE A 21 -2.59 -9.78 5.84
CA PHE A 21 -1.32 -9.08 5.83
C PHE A 21 -1.40 -7.72 6.55
N ALA A 22 -2.54 -7.02 6.46
CA ALA A 22 -2.80 -5.83 7.24
C ALA A 22 -2.82 -6.12 8.74
N VAL A 23 -3.48 -7.21 9.18
CA VAL A 23 -3.55 -7.59 10.60
C VAL A 23 -2.19 -8.01 11.17
N LEU A 24 -1.29 -8.58 10.35
CA LEU A 24 0.07 -8.94 10.77
C LEU A 24 1.04 -7.75 10.86
N THR A 25 0.66 -6.57 10.38
CA THR A 25 1.48 -5.37 10.52
C THR A 25 1.38 -4.82 11.96
N PRO A 26 2.51 -4.53 12.62
CA PRO A 26 2.54 -4.01 14.00
C PRO A 26 1.86 -2.64 14.19
N ALA A 27 1.36 -2.01 13.12
CA ALA A 27 0.65 -0.72 13.17
C ALA A 27 -0.75 -0.81 13.82
N TYR A 28 -1.36 -2.01 13.91
CA TYR A 28 -2.68 -2.17 14.54
C TYR A 28 -2.62 -2.59 16.02
N ALA A 29 -1.43 -2.95 16.53
CA ALA A 29 -1.27 -3.44 17.89
C ALA A 29 -0.92 -2.33 18.91
N ASN A 30 -0.69 -1.09 18.49
CA ASN A 30 -0.36 -0.01 19.41
C ASN A 30 -1.40 1.12 19.37
N SER A 31 -2.09 1.30 20.50
CA SER A 31 -2.88 2.48 20.92
C SER A 31 -4.40 2.43 20.68
N ALA A 32 -5.07 1.44 21.27
CA ALA A 32 -6.44 1.60 21.77
C ALA A 32 -6.49 2.45 23.08
N ALA A 33 -5.57 3.40 23.28
CA ALA A 33 -5.50 4.20 24.50
C ALA A 33 -5.21 5.67 24.19
N ALA A 34 -6.16 6.52 24.60
CA ALA A 34 -6.02 7.93 24.95
C ALA A 34 -5.93 8.97 23.81
N GLY A 35 -7.11 9.45 23.41
CA GLY A 35 -7.37 10.89 23.29
C GLY A 35 -6.98 11.55 21.96
N MET A 36 -7.81 12.52 21.56
CA MET A 36 -7.62 13.47 20.45
C MET A 36 -6.43 14.43 20.67
N GLY A 37 -5.31 13.95 21.22
CA GLY A 37 -4.12 14.71 21.54
C GLY A 37 -3.37 15.09 20.27
N ASN A 38 -3.66 16.29 19.79
CA ASN A 38 -3.03 16.96 18.65
C ASN A 38 -3.17 16.18 17.34
N LEU A 39 -4.16 16.55 16.52
CA LEU A 39 -4.41 15.96 15.19
C LEU A 39 -3.12 15.90 14.36
N ASP A 40 -2.22 16.87 14.56
CA ASP A 40 -0.88 16.89 13.97
C ASP A 40 -0.04 15.65 14.32
N THR A 41 -0.03 15.22 15.59
CA THR A 41 0.68 14.02 16.03
C THR A 41 0.11 12.75 15.41
N VAL A 42 -1.22 12.66 15.32
CA VAL A 42 -1.89 11.50 14.70
C VAL A 42 -1.59 11.46 13.20
N LEU A 43 -1.69 12.60 12.50
CA LEU A 43 -1.40 12.71 11.07
C LEU A 43 0.07 12.40 10.77
N ARG A 44 1.01 12.88 11.59
CA ARG A 44 2.43 12.56 11.45
C ARG A 44 2.71 11.08 11.68
N ASN A 45 2.09 10.46 12.68
CA ASN A 45 2.25 9.02 12.92
C ASN A 45 1.73 8.19 11.75
N ILE A 46 0.58 8.56 11.16
CA ILE A 46 0.04 7.89 9.96
C ILE A 46 1.02 8.02 8.78
N VAL A 47 1.55 9.23 8.52
CA VAL A 47 2.53 9.44 7.45
C VAL A 47 3.80 8.64 7.67
N THR A 48 4.31 8.58 8.91
CA THR A 48 5.48 7.77 9.27
C THR A 48 5.22 6.27 9.06
N MET A 49 4.04 5.78 9.38
CA MET A 49 3.66 4.38 9.13
C MET A 49 3.53 4.07 7.64
N MET A 50 3.03 5.02 6.83
CA MET A 50 2.90 4.85 5.37
C MET A 50 4.24 4.95 4.62
N THR A 51 5.19 5.73 5.13
CA THR A 51 6.49 6.00 4.47
C THR A 51 7.65 5.20 5.06
N GLY A 52 7.43 4.48 6.16
CA GLY A 52 8.45 3.71 6.87
C GLY A 52 9.02 2.53 6.07
N THR A 53 10.12 1.97 6.59
CA THR A 53 10.83 0.82 5.97
C THR A 53 9.95 -0.40 5.79
N THR A 54 9.06 -0.67 6.75
CA THR A 54 8.07 -1.75 6.67
C THR A 54 7.13 -1.56 5.47
N ALA A 55 6.55 -0.36 5.28
CA ALA A 55 5.67 -0.09 4.14
C ALA A 55 6.38 -0.26 2.79
N LYS A 56 7.66 0.12 2.72
CA LYS A 56 8.48 -0.05 1.51
C LYS A 56 8.75 -1.52 1.20
N LEU A 57 8.98 -2.37 2.22
CA LEU A 57 9.13 -3.82 2.05
C LEU A 57 7.85 -4.45 1.47
N ILE A 58 6.70 -4.07 2.03
CA ILE A 58 5.39 -4.56 1.61
C ILE A 58 5.10 -4.17 0.16
N ALA A 59 5.32 -2.89 -0.17
CA ALA A 59 5.13 -2.39 -1.52
C ALA A 59 6.00 -3.13 -2.54
N THR A 60 7.25 -3.44 -2.19
CA THR A 60 8.18 -4.17 -3.08
C THR A 60 7.66 -5.57 -3.40
N ILE A 61 7.15 -6.29 -2.40
CA ILE A 61 6.56 -7.63 -2.60
C ILE A 61 5.29 -7.54 -3.47
N CYS A 62 4.47 -6.51 -3.27
CA CYS A 62 3.25 -6.29 -4.04
C CYS A 62 3.56 -6.00 -5.53
N VAL A 63 4.57 -5.16 -5.81
CA VAL A 63 5.05 -4.91 -7.19
C VAL A 63 5.55 -6.20 -7.84
N ALA A 64 6.30 -7.03 -7.10
CA ALA A 64 6.78 -8.31 -7.61
C ALA A 64 5.63 -9.26 -7.97
N ALA A 65 4.60 -9.35 -7.13
CA ALA A 65 3.40 -10.15 -7.41
C ALA A 65 2.63 -9.65 -8.64
N VAL A 66 2.51 -8.34 -8.83
CA VAL A 66 1.89 -7.74 -10.03
C VAL A 66 2.68 -8.06 -11.29
N GLY A 67 4.02 -8.00 -11.23
CA GLY A 67 4.89 -8.38 -12.35
C GLY A 67 4.68 -9.83 -12.76
N ILE A 68 4.64 -10.74 -11.78
CA ILE A 68 4.37 -12.16 -12.02
C ILE A 68 2.97 -12.38 -12.61
N GLY A 69 1.95 -11.71 -12.08
CA GLY A 69 0.58 -11.80 -12.60
C GLY A 69 0.46 -11.33 -14.06
N TRP A 70 1.24 -10.32 -14.45
CA TRP A 70 1.27 -9.81 -15.82
C TRP A 70 1.98 -10.78 -16.77
N MET A 71 3.08 -11.41 -16.34
CA MET A 71 3.78 -12.42 -17.15
C MET A 71 2.94 -13.68 -17.42
N TYR A 72 2.02 -14.05 -16.53
CA TYR A 72 1.07 -15.16 -16.75
C TYR A 72 -0.16 -14.79 -17.61
N GLY A 73 -0.25 -13.56 -18.12
CA GLY A 73 -1.33 -13.12 -19.01
C GLY A 73 -2.71 -13.03 -18.33
N VAL A 74 -2.76 -13.08 -17.00
CA VAL A 74 -4.01 -13.06 -16.21
C VAL A 74 -4.51 -11.62 -15.99
N ILE A 75 -3.62 -10.64 -16.12
CA ILE A 75 -3.90 -9.20 -15.98
C ILE A 75 -3.33 -8.41 -17.17
N ASP A 76 -4.11 -7.46 -17.69
CA ASP A 76 -3.69 -6.57 -18.79
C ASP A 76 -2.62 -5.56 -18.34
N LEU A 77 -1.72 -5.18 -19.26
CA LEU A 77 -0.65 -4.20 -19.03
C LEU A 77 -1.18 -2.89 -18.42
N ARG A 78 -2.38 -2.48 -18.83
CA ARG A 78 -3.04 -1.28 -18.33
C ARG A 78 -3.40 -1.39 -16.84
N LYS A 79 -3.85 -2.57 -16.39
CA LYS A 79 -4.17 -2.83 -14.97
C LYS A 79 -2.91 -2.95 -14.11
N ALA A 80 -1.88 -3.61 -14.64
CA ALA A 80 -0.58 -3.68 -13.99
C ALA A 80 0.02 -2.28 -13.82
N ALA A 81 -0.05 -1.44 -14.86
CA ALA A 81 0.44 -0.07 -14.84
C ALA A 81 -0.24 0.80 -13.77
N TYR A 82 -1.56 0.69 -13.58
CA TYR A 82 -2.26 1.44 -12.52
C TYR A 82 -1.74 1.09 -11.12
N CYS A 83 -1.40 -0.18 -10.87
CA CYS A 83 -0.91 -0.62 -9.58
C CYS A 83 0.49 -0.04 -9.27
N VAL A 84 1.40 -0.12 -10.25
CA VAL A 84 2.76 0.43 -10.12
C VAL A 84 2.73 1.96 -9.99
N LEU A 85 1.87 2.62 -10.75
CA LEU A 85 1.70 4.08 -10.72
C LEU A 85 1.20 4.54 -9.34
N GLY A 86 0.22 3.85 -8.76
CA GLY A 86 -0.29 4.15 -7.42
C GLY A 86 0.80 4.06 -6.34
N ILE A 87 1.64 3.03 -6.39
CA ILE A 87 2.76 2.85 -5.45
C ILE A 87 3.79 3.99 -5.64
N GLY A 88 4.10 4.35 -6.88
CA GLY A 88 4.98 5.48 -7.20
C GLY A 88 4.48 6.81 -6.64
N ILE A 89 3.16 7.06 -6.69
CA ILE A 89 2.56 8.28 -6.13
C ILE A 89 2.66 8.31 -4.60
N VAL A 90 2.40 7.20 -3.91
CA VAL A 90 2.42 7.17 -2.43
C VAL A 90 3.80 7.53 -1.89
N PHE A 91 4.86 6.93 -2.43
CA PHE A 91 6.23 7.24 -2.02
C PHE A 91 6.75 8.57 -2.60
N GLY A 92 6.29 8.94 -3.79
CA GLY A 92 6.64 10.22 -4.43
C GLY A 92 6.04 11.42 -3.71
N ALA A 93 4.81 11.30 -3.22
CA ALA A 93 4.09 12.37 -2.52
C ALA A 93 4.84 12.82 -1.25
N SER A 94 5.36 11.89 -0.46
CA SER A 94 6.15 12.23 0.74
C SER A 94 7.42 12.99 0.43
N ALA A 95 8.11 12.65 -0.67
CA ALA A 95 9.31 13.37 -1.09
C ALA A 95 8.96 14.78 -1.62
N LEU A 96 7.87 14.89 -2.38
CA LEU A 96 7.39 16.15 -2.94
C LEU A 96 6.96 17.12 -1.83
N VAL A 97 6.22 16.63 -0.83
CA VAL A 97 5.82 17.42 0.35
C VAL A 97 7.05 17.87 1.15
N THR A 98 8.06 17.00 1.31
CA THR A 98 9.31 17.36 1.99
C THR A 98 10.07 18.47 1.24
N LEU A 99 10.13 18.40 -0.09
CA LEU A 99 10.76 19.44 -0.92
C LEU A 99 9.98 20.76 -0.88
N LEU A 100 8.64 20.70 -0.83
CA LEU A 100 7.76 21.88 -0.75
C LEU A 100 7.77 22.56 0.61
N MET A 101 7.89 21.82 1.71
CA MET A 101 8.02 22.38 3.06
C MET A 101 9.38 23.04 3.30
N GLY A 102 10.27 22.96 2.31
CA GLY A 102 11.57 23.61 2.29
C GLY A 102 12.65 22.72 2.88
N SER A 103 13.76 22.58 2.14
CA SER A 103 15.08 22.36 2.74
C SER A 103 15.43 23.58 3.60
N SER A 104 14.76 23.73 4.74
CA SER A 104 15.21 24.64 5.79
C SER A 104 16.34 23.92 6.51
N SER A 105 17.56 24.36 6.19
CA SER A 105 18.78 24.04 6.93
C SER A 105 18.65 24.41 8.41
#